data_AF-A0A350XB30-F1
#
_entry.id   AF-A0A350XB30-F1
#
_cell.length_a   1.000
_cell.length_b   1.000
_cell.length_c   1.000
_cell.angle_alpha   90.00
_cell.angle_beta   90.00
_cell.angle_gamma   90.00
#
_symmetry.space_group_name_H-M   'P 1'
#
loop_
_entity.id
_entity.type
_entity.pdbx_description
1 polymer ?
#
loop_
_entity_poly.entity_id
_entity_poly.type
_entity_poly.pdbx_seq_one_letter_code
_entity_poly.pdbx_strand_id
1 'polypeptide(L)'
;ATPEINSSPSPTVNPTELAIQPTPADTSTTNISGSLPIQITVNLQDESWVRVTADGKTLFEGILQKGTQQSFSAEKQLTIRSGNAGAVLVSVNQKEAQPLGKLGAVKQVTFTPEP
;
A
#
# COMPACT_ATOMS: atom_id res chain seq x y z
N ALA A 1 10.71 -12.62 63.67
CA ALA A 1 10.25 -13.95 63.22
C ALA A 1 9.24 -13.74 62.11
N THR A 2 9.50 -14.33 60.94
CA THR A 2 8.57 -14.47 59.79
C THR A 2 7.50 -15.52 60.12
N PRO A 3 6.32 -15.46 59.48
CA PRO A 3 5.88 -16.56 58.60
C PRO A 3 5.27 -16.01 57.29
N GLU A 4 5.68 -16.41 56.09
CA GLU A 4 5.51 -17.68 55.36
C GLU A 4 4.07 -17.98 54.91
N ILE A 5 3.79 -17.87 53.60
CA ILE A 5 3.08 -18.90 52.81
C ILE A 5 3.35 -18.73 51.30
N ASN A 6 3.69 -19.87 50.70
CA ASN A 6 4.02 -20.14 49.31
C ASN A 6 2.75 -20.58 48.53
N SER A 7 2.74 -20.37 47.20
CA SER A 7 1.99 -21.12 46.13
C SER A 7 0.80 -20.45 45.42
N SER A 8 1.07 -20.00 44.16
CA SER A 8 0.36 -20.17 42.84
C SER A 8 -1.08 -20.75 42.77
N PRO A 9 -1.88 -20.57 41.68
CA PRO A 9 -1.86 -19.63 40.55
C PRO A 9 -3.15 -18.76 40.46
N SER A 10 -3.12 -17.63 39.75
CA SER A 10 -4.36 -16.92 39.39
C SER A 10 -5.04 -17.56 38.18
N PRO A 11 -6.37 -17.77 38.21
CA PRO A 11 -7.11 -18.38 37.12
C PRO A 11 -7.32 -17.40 35.95
N THR A 12 -7.17 -17.93 34.74
CA THR A 12 -7.60 -17.34 33.47
C THR A 12 -9.06 -16.90 33.52
N VAL A 13 -9.33 -15.65 33.14
CA VAL A 13 -10.64 -15.22 32.61
C VAL A 13 -10.44 -14.43 31.31
N ASN A 14 -10.96 -15.00 30.23
CA ASN A 14 -11.35 -14.42 28.94
C ASN A 14 -12.71 -15.12 28.65
N PRO A 15 -13.74 -14.59 27.93
CA PRO A 15 -13.74 -13.54 26.89
C PRO A 15 -14.97 -12.55 26.92
N THR A 16 -15.06 -11.67 25.89
CA THR A 16 -16.25 -10.90 25.37
C THR A 16 -16.53 -9.55 26.07
N GLU A 17 -16.67 -8.37 25.44
CA GLU A 17 -17.57 -8.02 24.32
C GLU A 17 -17.33 -6.60 23.72
N LEU A 18 -17.47 -6.49 22.39
CA LEU A 18 -17.75 -5.34 21.49
C LEU A 18 -17.02 -3.98 21.63
N ALA A 19 -16.08 -3.77 20.72
CA ALA A 19 -15.98 -2.49 19.99
C ALA A 19 -16.10 -2.78 18.49
N ILE A 20 -17.27 -2.47 17.93
CA ILE A 20 -17.58 -2.53 16.49
C ILE A 20 -16.84 -1.35 15.86
N GLN A 21 -15.72 -1.60 15.20
CA GLN A 21 -15.14 -0.64 14.28
C GLN A 21 -15.64 -0.99 12.87
N PRO A 22 -16.25 -0.05 12.12
CA PRO A 22 -16.66 -0.33 10.76
C PRO A 22 -15.43 -0.68 9.93
N THR A 23 -15.50 -1.85 9.30
CA THR A 23 -14.67 -2.27 8.18
C THR A 23 -14.67 -1.17 7.11
N PRO A 24 -13.54 -0.58 6.70
CA PRO A 24 -13.44 -0.16 5.32
C PRO A 24 -13.39 -1.44 4.49
N ALA A 25 -14.48 -1.70 3.79
CA ALA A 25 -14.53 -2.70 2.76
C ALA A 25 -13.45 -2.36 1.71
N ASP A 26 -12.39 -3.15 1.65
CA ASP A 26 -11.71 -3.39 0.37
C ASP A 26 -12.24 -4.70 -0.20
N THR A 27 -13.50 -4.63 -0.62
CA THR A 27 -14.02 -5.46 -1.70
C THR A 27 -13.24 -5.12 -2.97
N SER A 28 -12.08 -5.73 -3.17
CA SER A 28 -11.56 -5.95 -4.52
C SER A 28 -12.12 -7.28 -5.02
N THR A 29 -13.43 -7.29 -5.23
CA THR A 29 -14.17 -8.32 -5.95
C THR A 29 -14.28 -7.87 -7.41
N THR A 30 -13.86 -8.76 -8.31
CA THR A 30 -14.14 -8.78 -9.77
C THR A 30 -13.29 -7.78 -10.59
N ASN A 31 -12.44 -8.22 -11.51
CA ASN A 31 -12.82 -8.92 -12.73
C ASN A 31 -11.76 -9.95 -13.18
N ILE A 32 -12.21 -11.19 -13.38
CA ILE A 32 -11.50 -12.20 -14.17
C ILE A 32 -11.85 -11.96 -15.63
N SER A 33 -11.40 -10.82 -16.18
CA SER A 33 -11.61 -10.44 -17.58
C SER A 33 -10.30 -10.55 -18.33
N GLY A 34 -9.86 -11.77 -18.64
CA GLY A 34 -8.97 -12.13 -19.76
C GLY A 34 -7.60 -11.43 -19.92
N SER A 35 -7.21 -10.51 -19.04
CA SER A 35 -5.96 -9.77 -19.06
C SER A 35 -5.40 -9.74 -17.63
N LEU A 36 -4.11 -10.01 -17.49
CA LEU A 36 -3.43 -9.95 -16.20
C LEU A 36 -3.44 -8.50 -15.71
N PRO A 37 -4.01 -8.20 -14.54
CA PRO A 37 -4.06 -6.83 -14.04
C PRO A 37 -2.64 -6.32 -13.79
N ILE A 38 -2.36 -5.08 -14.19
CA ILE A 38 -1.14 -4.37 -13.83
C ILE A 38 -1.19 -4.15 -12.33
N GLN A 39 -0.26 -4.73 -11.58
CA GLN A 39 -0.09 -4.43 -10.17
C GLN A 39 1.15 -3.56 -10.00
N ILE A 40 1.06 -2.47 -9.28
CA ILE A 40 2.22 -1.70 -8.86
C ILE A 40 2.26 -1.56 -7.35
N THR A 41 3.47 -1.42 -6.83
CA THR A 41 3.70 -1.05 -5.45
C THR A 41 4.63 0.15 -5.43
N VAL A 42 4.15 1.22 -4.83
CA VAL A 42 4.85 2.48 -4.66
C VAL A 42 5.39 2.53 -3.24
N ASN A 43 6.69 2.75 -3.08
CA ASN A 43 7.35 2.87 -1.80
C ASN A 43 8.15 4.17 -1.75
N LEU A 44 7.86 5.03 -0.77
CA LEU A 44 8.52 6.33 -0.65
C LEU A 44 9.74 6.28 0.25
N GLN A 45 10.87 6.72 -0.29
CA GLN A 45 12.11 6.94 0.45
C GLN A 45 12.19 8.33 1.07
N ASP A 46 11.41 9.28 0.57
CA ASP A 46 11.29 10.65 1.07
C ASP A 46 9.90 11.21 0.75
N GLU A 47 9.56 12.39 1.26
CA GLU A 47 8.26 13.02 0.98
C GLU A 47 8.12 13.31 -0.52
N SER A 48 6.97 12.94 -1.09
CA SER A 48 6.65 13.24 -2.49
C SER A 48 5.16 13.36 -2.70
N TRP A 49 4.78 14.37 -3.49
CA TRP A 49 3.48 14.37 -4.15
C TRP A 49 3.42 13.23 -5.17
N VAL A 50 2.37 12.43 -5.14
CA VAL A 50 2.11 11.29 -6.02
C VAL A 50 0.65 11.31 -6.47
N ARG A 51 0.44 11.10 -7.76
CA ARG A 51 -0.87 10.87 -8.37
C ARG A 51 -0.87 9.54 -9.11
N VAL A 52 -1.83 8.69 -8.82
CA VAL A 52 -2.02 7.40 -9.48
C VAL A 52 -3.37 7.36 -10.16
N THR A 53 -3.36 7.00 -11.45
CA THR A 53 -4.54 6.90 -12.29
C THR A 53 -4.60 5.54 -12.95
N ALA A 54 -5.60 4.73 -12.61
CA ALA A 54 -5.87 3.42 -13.21
C ALA A 54 -7.03 3.55 -14.19
N ASP A 55 -6.83 3.12 -15.43
CA ASP A 55 -7.89 3.05 -16.45
C ASP A 55 -8.64 4.37 -16.66
N GLY A 56 -7.94 5.49 -16.49
CA GLY A 56 -8.49 6.84 -16.58
C GLY A 56 -9.14 7.38 -15.30
N LYS A 57 -9.24 6.58 -14.23
CA LYS A 57 -9.72 6.99 -12.91
C LYS A 57 -8.55 7.24 -11.97
N THR A 58 -8.49 8.43 -11.37
CA THR A 58 -7.50 8.74 -10.32
C THR A 58 -7.84 7.94 -9.05
N LEU A 59 -7.00 6.97 -8.70
CA LEU A 59 -7.13 6.16 -7.49
C LEU A 59 -6.56 6.87 -6.27
N PHE A 60 -5.52 7.68 -6.48
CA PHE A 60 -4.83 8.41 -5.42
C PHE A 60 -4.24 9.71 -5.95
N GLU A 61 -4.33 10.77 -5.17
CA GLU A 61 -3.62 12.02 -5.41
C GLU A 61 -3.33 12.69 -4.06
N GLY A 62 -2.05 12.90 -3.75
CA GLY A 62 -1.68 13.51 -2.49
C GLY A 62 -0.17 13.47 -2.21
N ILE A 63 0.23 14.05 -1.09
CA ILE A 63 1.60 13.95 -0.59
C ILE A 63 1.69 12.68 0.25
N LEU A 64 2.59 11.79 -0.14
CA LEU A 64 2.93 10.61 0.64
C LEU A 64 4.23 10.90 1.42
N GLN A 65 4.30 10.38 2.64
CA GLN A 65 5.43 10.56 3.54
C GLN A 65 6.49 9.46 3.32
N LYS A 66 7.72 9.71 3.75
CA LYS A 66 8.78 8.70 3.80
C LYS A 66 8.32 7.44 4.53
N GLY A 67 8.66 6.27 3.99
CA GLY A 67 8.28 4.97 4.52
C GLY A 67 6.85 4.55 4.18
N THR A 68 6.07 5.40 3.51
CA THR A 68 4.74 5.03 3.04
C THR A 68 4.84 4.07 1.86
N GLN A 69 4.11 2.97 1.96
CA GLN A 69 3.96 2.01 0.88
C GLN A 69 2.49 1.93 0.47
N GLN A 70 2.21 2.02 -0.83
CA GLN A 70 0.87 1.96 -1.40
C GLN A 70 0.89 1.03 -2.61
N SER A 71 -0.05 0.11 -2.70
CA SER A 71 -0.19 -0.77 -3.86
C SER A 71 -1.43 -0.39 -4.66
N PHE A 72 -1.31 -0.39 -5.98
CA PHE A 72 -2.40 -0.04 -6.89
C PHE A 72 -2.47 -1.06 -8.02
N SER A 73 -3.68 -1.29 -8.53
CA SER A 73 -3.91 -2.21 -9.63
C SER A 73 -4.76 -1.56 -10.72
N ALA A 74 -4.55 -1.96 -11.99
CA ALA A 74 -5.34 -1.52 -13.14
C ALA A 74 -5.51 -2.65 -14.17
N GLU A 75 -6.56 -2.59 -14.99
CA GLU A 75 -6.85 -3.60 -16.01
C GLU A 75 -6.23 -3.29 -17.38
N LYS A 76 -6.22 -2.01 -17.81
CA LYS A 76 -5.79 -1.57 -19.15
C LYS A 76 -4.54 -0.69 -19.11
N GLN A 77 -4.49 0.27 -18.20
CA GLN A 77 -3.32 1.13 -18.03
C GLN A 77 -3.26 1.74 -16.64
N LEU A 78 -2.06 1.92 -16.14
CA LEU A 78 -1.81 2.56 -14.85
C LEU A 78 -0.79 3.67 -15.02
N THR A 79 -1.18 4.90 -14.75
CA THR A 79 -0.30 6.07 -14.83
C THR A 79 0.04 6.58 -13.43
N ILE A 80 1.34 6.67 -13.14
CA ILE A 80 1.87 7.27 -11.93
C ILE A 80 2.55 8.58 -12.31
N ARG A 81 2.25 9.64 -11.57
CA ARG A 81 2.97 10.91 -11.63
C ARG A 81 3.50 11.23 -10.25
N SER A 82 4.77 11.58 -10.14
CA SER A 82 5.41 12.01 -8.89
C SER A 82 6.11 13.34 -9.07
N GLY A 83 6.09 14.17 -8.02
CA GLY A 83 6.83 15.43 -7.93
C GLY A 83 8.29 15.28 -7.50
N ASN A 84 8.63 14.19 -6.80
CA ASN A 84 9.98 13.84 -6.38
C ASN A 84 10.26 12.38 -6.80
N ALA A 85 10.35 12.14 -8.10
CA ALA A 85 10.32 10.81 -8.68
C ALA A 85 11.50 9.91 -8.24
N GLY A 86 12.65 10.48 -7.85
CA GLY A 86 13.76 9.69 -7.31
C GLY A 86 13.55 9.24 -5.87
N ALA A 87 12.65 9.88 -5.11
CA ALA A 87 12.23 9.40 -3.80
C ALA A 87 11.11 8.34 -3.89
N VAL A 88 10.50 8.17 -5.05
CA VAL A 88 9.40 7.23 -5.27
C VAL A 88 9.94 5.97 -5.94
N LEU A 89 10.08 4.89 -5.17
CA LEU A 89 10.38 3.57 -5.71
C LEU A 89 9.08 2.91 -6.19
N VAL A 90 9.10 2.34 -7.38
CA VAL A 90 7.96 1.64 -7.97
C VAL A 90 8.38 0.24 -8.37
N SER A 91 7.65 -0.74 -7.85
CA SER A 91 7.65 -2.13 -8.30
C SER A 91 6.45 -2.36 -9.20
N VAL A 92 6.62 -3.07 -10.30
CA VAL A 92 5.54 -3.44 -11.23
C VAL A 92 5.46 -4.95 -11.28
N ASN A 93 4.28 -5.54 -11.11
CA ASN A 93 4.04 -6.99 -11.07
C ASN A 93 5.03 -7.74 -10.16
N GLN A 94 5.26 -7.21 -8.95
CA GLN A 94 6.21 -7.75 -7.96
C GLN A 94 7.66 -7.84 -8.45
N LYS A 95 8.03 -7.09 -9.51
CA LYS A 95 9.43 -6.93 -9.94
C LYS A 95 10.17 -5.99 -8.99
N GLU A 96 11.50 -5.96 -9.16
CA GLU A 96 12.41 -5.11 -8.39
C GLU A 96 11.94 -3.65 -8.37
N ALA A 97 11.96 -3.04 -7.17
CA ALA A 97 11.54 -1.67 -6.98
C ALA A 97 12.58 -0.72 -7.57
N GLN A 98 12.19 0.07 -8.57
CA GLN A 98 13.06 1.03 -9.22
C GLN A 98 12.59 2.45 -8.95
N PRO A 99 13.50 3.43 -8.77
CA PRO A 99 13.10 4.82 -8.68
C PRO A 99 12.36 5.22 -9.95
N LEU A 100 11.20 5.89 -9.79
CA LEU A 100 10.37 6.33 -10.91
C LEU A 100 11.14 7.30 -11.83
N GLY A 101 12.12 8.03 -11.27
CA GLY A 101 12.97 8.93 -12.02
C GLY A 101 14.14 9.47 -11.21
N LYS A 102 14.59 10.67 -11.56
CA LYS A 102 15.67 11.36 -10.85
C LYS A 102 15.15 12.01 -9.56
N LEU A 103 16.01 12.12 -8.55
CA LEU A 103 15.69 12.80 -7.28
C LEU A 103 15.29 14.26 -7.55
N GLY A 104 14.18 14.69 -6.93
CA GLY A 104 13.62 16.04 -7.09
C GLY A 104 12.98 16.33 -8.45
N ALA A 105 12.95 15.37 -9.38
CA ALA A 105 12.35 15.57 -10.69
C ALA A 105 10.87 15.16 -10.70
N VAL A 106 10.05 15.93 -11.40
CA VAL A 106 8.67 15.53 -11.70
C VAL A 106 8.70 14.53 -12.85
N LYS A 107 8.15 13.32 -12.65
CA LYS A 107 8.07 12.30 -13.71
C LYS A 107 6.69 11.66 -13.75
N GLN A 108 6.23 11.39 -14.96
CA GLN A 108 5.05 10.58 -15.24
C GLN A 108 5.47 9.31 -15.98
N VAL A 109 4.95 8.17 -15.55
CA VAL A 109 5.15 6.87 -16.19
C VAL A 109 3.79 6.20 -16.34
N THR A 110 3.55 5.63 -17.51
CA THR A 110 2.34 4.85 -17.80
C THR A 110 2.76 3.41 -18.03
N PHE A 111 2.14 2.50 -17.27
CA PHE A 111 2.27 1.07 -17.38
C PHE A 111 1.05 0.51 -18.11
N THR A 112 1.25 -0.46 -18.97
CA THR A 112 0.21 -1.22 -19.69
C THR A 112 0.40 -2.71 -19.37
N PRO A 113 -0.65 -3.55 -19.45
CA PRO A 113 -0.46 -4.99 -19.35
C PRO A 113 0.47 -5.44 -20.48
N GLU A 114 1.38 -6.38 -20.20
CA GLU A 114 2.14 -7.04 -21.26
C GLU A 114 1.15 -7.80 -22.18
N PRO A 115 1.35 -7.77 -23.52
CA PRO A 115 0.47 -8.44 -24.47
C PRO A 115 0.53 -9.97 -24.40
#